data_AF-A0A0A6VWC4-F1
#
_entry.id   AF-A0A0A6VWC4-F1
#
_cell.length_a   1.000
_cell.length_b   1.000
_cell.length_c   1.000
_cell.angle_alpha   90.00
_cell.angle_beta   90.00
_cell.angle_gamma   90.00
#
_symmetry.space_group_name_H-M   'P 1'
#
loop_
_entity.id
_entity.type
_entity.pdbx_description
1 polymer ?
#
loop_
_entity_poly.entity_id
_entity_poly.type
_entity_poly.pdbx_seq_one_letter_code
_entity_poly.pdbx_strand_id
1 'polypeptide(L)'
;MISRVSPSALYWFGVGCLLFTVLAFVVAFLGGNSAGPETSMAFFVIGFVAAAVGATVTAVVALAGAIGFASDRVRFLVLLGLSVLCHPLLWLALLASVS
;
A
#
# COMPACT_ATOMS: atom_id res chain seq x y z
N MET A 1 6.53 -29.97 0.22
CA MET A 1 5.15 -29.62 0.58
C MET A 1 4.97 -28.11 0.40
N ILE A 2 4.43 -27.67 -0.74
CA ILE A 2 4.06 -26.26 -0.91
C ILE A 2 2.83 -26.03 -0.03
N SER A 3 3.00 -25.19 1.00
CA SER A 3 1.89 -24.73 1.83
C SER A 3 0.80 -24.19 0.90
N ARG A 4 -0.38 -24.83 0.89
CA ARG A 4 -1.51 -24.37 0.09
C ARG A 4 -2.06 -23.12 0.76
N VAL A 5 -1.46 -21.97 0.48
CA VAL A 5 -2.02 -20.67 0.89
C VAL A 5 -3.41 -20.58 0.28
N SER A 6 -4.43 -20.45 1.14
CA SER A 6 -5.80 -20.29 0.66
C SER A 6 -5.96 -18.92 -0.01
N PRO A 7 -6.83 -18.80 -1.04
CA PRO A 7 -7.09 -17.51 -1.69
C PRO A 7 -7.57 -16.46 -0.68
N SER A 8 -8.36 -16.87 0.32
CA SER A 8 -8.82 -15.99 1.39
C SER A 8 -7.69 -15.47 2.27
N ALA A 9 -6.74 -16.32 2.67
CA ALA A 9 -5.60 -15.89 3.49
C ALA A 9 -4.71 -14.90 2.72
N LEU A 10 -4.44 -15.18 1.44
CA LEU A 10 -3.64 -14.30 0.60
C LEU A 10 -4.33 -12.94 0.38
N TYR A 11 -5.64 -12.96 0.13
CA TYR A 11 -6.43 -11.73 -0.02
C TYR A 11 -6.41 -10.87 1.25
N TRP A 12 -6.68 -11.47 2.41
CA TRP A 12 -6.68 -10.74 3.68
C TRP A 12 -5.30 -10.23 4.08
N PHE A 13 -4.23 -10.95 3.75
CA PHE A 13 -2.87 -10.45 3.90
C PHE A 13 -2.65 -9.18 3.06
N GLY A 14 -3.05 -9.19 1.78
CA GLY A 14 -2.96 -8.01 0.91
C GLY A 14 -3.81 -6.83 1.40
N VAL A 15 -5.01 -7.08 1.92
CA VAL A 15 -5.86 -6.06 2.57
C VAL A 15 -5.16 -5.47 3.80
N GLY A 16 -4.54 -6.32 4.63
CA GLY A 16 -3.76 -5.87 5.80
C GLY A 16 -2.61 -4.95 5.41
N CYS A 17 -1.86 -5.29 4.36
CA CYS A 17 -0.80 -4.43 3.83
C CYS A 17 -1.34 -3.09 3.29
N LEU A 18 -2.53 -3.09 2.67
CA LEU A 18 -3.16 -1.86 2.16
C LEU A 18 -3.60 -0.95 3.31
N LEU A 19 -4.18 -1.53 4.36
CA LEU A 19 -4.53 -0.80 5.58
C LEU A 19 -3.29 -0.23 6.26
N PHE A 20 -2.20 -1.00 6.32
CA PHE A 20 -0.91 -0.53 6.81
C PHE A 20 -0.41 0.68 6.01
N THR A 21 -0.55 0.68 4.67
CA THR A 21 -0.20 1.85 3.85
C THR A 21 -0.93 3.11 4.29
N VAL A 22 -2.26 3.01 4.45
CA VAL A 22 -3.08 4.15 4.87
C VAL A 22 -2.68 4.62 6.27
N LEU A 23 -2.52 3.69 7.21
CA LEU A 23 -2.14 4.01 8.58
C LEU A 23 -0.74 4.63 8.68
N ALA A 24 0.24 4.11 7.94
CA ALA A 24 1.59 4.66 7.91
C ALA A 24 1.59 6.12 7.43
N PHE A 25 0.78 6.43 6.42
CA PHE A 25 0.63 7.80 5.92
C PHE A 25 -0.06 8.71 6.95
N VAL A 26 -1.16 8.26 7.56
CA VAL A 26 -1.88 9.01 8.59
C VAL A 26 -1.00 9.29 9.80
N VAL A 27 -0.27 8.30 10.30
CA VAL A 27 0.64 8.44 11.44
C VAL A 27 1.76 9.42 11.12
N ALA A 28 2.36 9.35 9.93
CA ALA A 28 3.38 10.29 9.53
C ALA A 28 2.86 11.71 9.32
N PHE A 29 1.64 11.87 8.81
CA PHE A 29 1.01 13.17 8.69
C PHE A 29 0.75 13.79 10.07
N LEU A 30 0.13 13.03 10.98
CA LEU A 30 -0.14 13.50 12.34
C LEU A 30 1.15 13.80 13.10
N GLY A 31 2.13 12.88 13.04
CA GLY A 31 3.46 13.05 13.63
C GLY A 31 4.15 14.30 13.09
N GLY A 32 4.16 14.48 11.77
CA GLY A 32 4.79 15.61 11.11
C GLY A 32 4.17 16.96 11.47
N ASN A 33 2.84 17.04 11.62
CA ASN A 33 2.14 18.27 12.04
C ASN A 33 2.32 18.59 13.54
N SER A 34 2.58 17.58 14.37
CA SER A 34 2.81 17.76 15.80
C SER A 34 4.27 18.08 16.15
N ALA A 35 5.18 17.95 15.19
CA ALA A 35 6.62 18.03 15.39
C ALA A 35 7.21 19.37 14.91
N GLY A 36 8.44 19.68 15.35
CA GLY A 36 9.17 20.85 14.87
C GLY A 36 9.66 20.68 13.42
N PRO A 37 10.07 21.76 12.73
CA PRO A 37 10.36 21.75 11.28
C PRO A 37 11.34 20.65 10.84
N GLU A 38 12.38 20.39 11.64
CA GLU A 38 13.39 19.38 11.35
C GLU A 38 12.85 17.95 11.48
N THR A 39 11.94 17.71 12.43
CA THR A 39 11.37 16.39 12.68
C THR A 39 10.18 16.08 11.76
N SER A 40 9.47 17.11 11.28
CA SER A 40 8.38 16.96 10.31
C SER A 40 8.82 16.27 9.02
N MET A 41 10.01 16.63 8.50
CA MET A 41 10.56 16.00 7.30
C MET A 41 10.86 14.51 7.52
N ALA A 42 11.42 14.15 8.69
CA ALA A 42 11.72 12.77 9.02
C ALA A 42 10.45 11.91 9.11
N PHE A 43 9.40 12.42 9.78
CA PHE A 43 8.10 11.75 9.85
C PHE A 43 7.51 11.52 8.47
N PHE A 44 7.53 12.55 7.61
CA PHE A 44 7.05 12.43 6.24
C PHE A 44 7.81 11.34 5.46
N VAL A 45 9.14 11.37 5.45
CA VAL A 45 9.95 10.41 4.70
C VAL A 45 9.72 8.98 5.19
N ILE A 46 9.73 8.76 6.51
CA ILE A 46 9.55 7.42 7.09
C ILE A 46 8.16 6.88 6.74
N GLY A 47 7.10 7.68 6.94
CA GLY A 47 5.75 7.26 6.59
C GLY A 47 5.55 7.04 5.11
N PHE A 48 6.15 7.89 4.28
CA PHE A 48 6.10 7.76 2.83
C PHE A 48 6.70 6.44 2.37
N VAL A 49 7.90 6.11 2.85
CA VAL A 49 8.58 4.84 2.52
C VAL A 49 7.78 3.66 3.02
N ALA A 50 7.31 3.68 4.27
CA ALA A 50 6.50 2.60 4.83
C ALA A 50 5.19 2.40 4.03
N ALA A 51 4.51 3.50 3.66
CA ALA A 51 3.31 3.46 2.84
C ALA A 51 3.59 2.89 1.44
N ALA A 52 4.70 3.29 0.81
CA ALA A 52 5.12 2.79 -0.50
C ALA A 52 5.40 1.29 -0.48
N VAL A 53 6.10 0.81 0.55
CA VAL A 53 6.36 -0.62 0.75
C VAL A 53 5.05 -1.38 0.93
N GLY A 54 4.15 -0.92 1.80
CA GLY A 54 2.85 -1.56 2.00
C GLY A 54 2.04 -1.67 0.70
N ALA A 55 2.00 -0.60 -0.09
CA ALA A 55 1.23 -0.53 -1.34
C ALA A 55 1.85 -1.47 -2.38
N THR A 56 3.18 -1.50 -2.46
CA THR A 56 3.93 -2.40 -3.37
C THR A 56 3.67 -3.86 -3.01
N VAL A 57 3.73 -4.22 -1.73
CA VAL A 57 3.45 -5.59 -1.27
C VAL A 57 2.01 -5.97 -1.59
N THR A 58 1.03 -5.09 -1.33
CA THR A 58 -0.37 -5.34 -1.73
C THR A 58 -0.48 -5.56 -3.23
N ALA A 59 0.16 -4.74 -4.06
CA ALA A 59 0.11 -4.88 -5.52
C ALA A 59 0.68 -6.23 -5.98
N VAL A 60 1.83 -6.65 -5.44
CA VAL A 60 2.44 -7.95 -5.74
C VAL A 60 1.53 -9.11 -5.32
N VAL A 61 0.98 -9.06 -4.12
CA VAL A 61 0.04 -10.07 -3.60
C VAL A 61 -1.22 -10.13 -4.45
N ALA A 62 -1.75 -8.98 -4.85
CA ALA A 62 -2.94 -8.88 -5.68
C ALA A 62 -2.70 -9.44 -7.09
N LEU A 63 -1.56 -9.13 -7.70
CA LEU A 63 -1.15 -9.72 -8.99
C LEU A 63 -1.00 -11.24 -8.89
N ALA A 64 -0.30 -11.72 -7.86
CA ALA A 64 -0.12 -13.16 -7.63
C ALA A 64 -1.48 -13.87 -7.46
N GLY A 65 -2.40 -13.27 -6.69
CA GLY A 65 -3.74 -13.80 -6.48
C GLY A 65 -4.61 -13.79 -7.75
N ALA A 66 -4.56 -12.72 -8.55
CA ALA A 66 -5.32 -12.60 -9.79
C ALA A 66 -4.89 -13.62 -10.87
N ILE A 67 -3.59 -13.97 -10.88
CA ILE A 67 -3.01 -14.97 -11.77
C ILE A 67 -3.30 -16.39 -11.23
N GLY A 68 -3.12 -16.60 -9.93
CA GLY A 68 -3.20 -17.92 -9.29
C GLY A 68 -4.62 -18.44 -9.00
N PHE A 69 -5.60 -17.56 -8.84
CA PHE A 69 -6.97 -17.95 -8.43
C PHE A 69 -8.02 -17.39 -9.40
N ALA A 70 -8.39 -18.18 -10.41
CA ALA A 70 -9.37 -17.77 -11.43
C ALA A 70 -10.73 -17.38 -10.84
N SER A 71 -11.22 -18.13 -9.84
CA SER A 71 -12.52 -17.90 -9.21
C SER A 71 -12.60 -16.61 -8.36
N ASP A 72 -11.47 -16.14 -7.82
CA ASP A 72 -11.37 -14.94 -6.99
C ASP A 72 -10.70 -13.76 -7.72
N ARG A 73 -10.40 -13.91 -9.02
CA ARG A 73 -9.62 -12.95 -9.80
C ARG A 73 -10.13 -11.52 -9.67
N VAL A 74 -11.44 -11.31 -9.75
CA VAL A 74 -12.05 -9.97 -9.66
C VAL A 74 -11.71 -9.29 -8.33
N ARG A 75 -11.74 -10.03 -7.21
CA ARG A 75 -11.43 -9.49 -5.88
C ARG A 75 -9.98 -9.03 -5.80
N PHE A 76 -9.07 -9.84 -6.35
CA PHE A 76 -7.66 -9.48 -6.41
C PHE A 76 -7.38 -8.32 -7.38
N LEU A 77 -8.10 -8.21 -8.50
CA LEU A 77 -7.98 -7.06 -9.40
C LEU A 77 -8.48 -5.75 -8.75
N VAL A 78 -9.56 -5.81 -7.97
CA VAL A 78 -10.02 -4.66 -7.18
C VAL A 78 -8.95 -4.26 -6.16
N LEU A 79 -8.37 -5.24 -5.45
CA LEU A 79 -7.29 -4.97 -4.49
C LEU A 79 -6.05 -4.37 -5.17
N LEU A 80 -5.69 -4.85 -6.37
CA LEU A 80 -4.63 -4.28 -7.18
C LEU A 80 -4.94 -2.82 -7.55
N GLY A 81 -6.14 -2.55 -8.06
CA GLY A 81 -6.57 -1.19 -8.37
C GLY A 81 -6.47 -0.25 -7.17
N LEU A 82 -6.95 -0.70 -6.00
CA LEU A 82 -6.84 0.06 -4.75
C LEU A 82 -5.38 0.29 -4.36
N SER A 83 -4.50 -0.70 -4.47
CA SER A 83 -3.07 -0.53 -4.16
C SER A 83 -2.38 0.50 -5.04
N VAL A 84 -2.74 0.57 -6.33
CA VAL A 84 -2.22 1.57 -7.27
C VAL A 84 -2.77 2.95 -6.94
N LEU A 85 -4.08 3.07 -6.70
CA LEU A 85 -4.71 4.33 -6.29
C LEU A 85 -4.16 4.86 -4.97
N CYS A 86 -3.85 3.97 -4.01
CA CYS A 86 -3.24 4.34 -2.74
C CYS A 86 -1.71 4.46 -2.81
N HIS A 87 -1.08 4.24 -3.98
CA HIS A 87 0.37 4.20 -4.08
C HIS A 87 0.96 5.60 -3.96
N PRO A 88 1.78 5.90 -2.94
CA PRO A 88 2.20 7.27 -2.68
C PRO A 88 3.12 7.85 -3.78
N LEU A 89 3.84 6.99 -4.51
CA LEU A 89 4.60 7.40 -5.72
C LEU A 89 3.70 7.93 -6.85
N LEU A 90 2.49 7.38 -7.03
CA LEU A 90 1.54 7.88 -8.03
C LEU A 90 1.17 9.33 -7.71
N TRP A 91 0.87 9.61 -6.44
CA TRP A 91 0.52 10.95 -5.98
C TRP A 91 1.69 11.92 -6.08
N LEU A 92 2.92 11.50 -5.75
CA LEU A 92 4.10 12.34 -5.99
C LEU A 92 4.26 12.69 -7.47
N ALA A 93 4.12 11.71 -8.37
CA ALA A 93 4.23 11.95 -9.80
C ALA A 93 3.13 12.89 -10.31
N LEU A 94 1.89 12.73 -9.83
CA LEU A 94 0.79 13.63 -10.14
C LEU A 94 1.07 15.05 -9.66
N LEU A 95 1.50 15.23 -8.40
CA LEU A 95 1.84 16.54 -7.85
C LEU A 95 2.98 17.21 -8.62
N ALA A 96 4.01 16.45 -9.00
CA ALA A 96 5.12 16.93 -9.81
C ALA A 96 4.73 17.26 -11.27
N SER A 97 3.59 16.76 -11.75
CA SER A 97 3.10 17.06 -13.10
C SER A 97 2.25 18.34 -13.18
N VAL A 98 1.86 18.90 -12.03
CA VAL A 98 1.06 20.14 -11.94
C VAL A 98 1.93 21.38 -11.72
N SER A 99 3.25 21.21 -11.57
CA SER A 99 4.27 22.26 -11.42
C SER A 99 4.92 22.59 -12.75
#